data_AF-A0A8J7X4T3-F1
#
_entry.id   AF-A0A8J7X4T3-F1
#
_cell.length_a   1.000
_cell.length_b   1.000
_cell.length_c   1.000
_cell.angle_alpha   90.00
_cell.angle_beta   90.00
_cell.angle_gamma   90.00
#
_symmetry.space_group_name_H-M   'P 1'
#
loop_
_entity.id
_entity.type
_entity.pdbx_description
1 polymer ?
#
loop_
_entity_poly.entity_id
_entity_poly.type
_entity_poly.pdbx_seq_one_letter_code
_entity_poly.pdbx_strand_id
1 'polypeptide(L)'
;MFADTFPDGSYIADYENVSIPDFNVSGNLQNITLLGDNKTGYIITKVLNATYLAMWHKLMLNDSITAGSNITYRILDANDRNATLCEFNSTDANSSSGFSVYYNCSRANAVRRIRLYAFLRANTTANKPVLHKWNLTWETGASYLNVTLLNRTGSGTMERLNRSKITVYENETSNLVCDYNSSNVTGRIDCVLNQSKEYDINTSNGVNMYGAPVWNQPKLLYYLGTTLRNLTISLINSSGGAVANVTLSVYEEGTNFLECSGLTNIEGKLQCELNASHRYDVNSTYGVWMFNVSVPNALTVQRYLAKPPVANLTVMLRNSSGSSVANKTVYVYNQGATMVECSGNTSNLGFIRCELNNSKRYDVETDYGAKMYGINASNNLTMQYYSAAPTMRNVTVVLLDASGSGVPNVRLRVYDNATAVIACEGNTSRYGNITCELNASREYDLKTDYGVRMYDVNIS
;
A
#
# COMPACT_ATOMS: atom_id res chain seq x y z
N MET A 1 -40.43 10.80 -10.43
CA MET A 1 -40.10 12.00 -11.23
C MET A 1 -40.82 13.16 -10.58
N PHE A 2 -40.13 13.92 -9.74
CA PHE A 2 -40.65 15.17 -9.20
C PHE A 2 -40.09 16.29 -10.07
N ALA A 3 -40.96 17.09 -10.67
CA ALA A 3 -40.59 18.24 -11.48
C ALA A 3 -41.09 19.49 -10.75
N ASP A 4 -40.17 20.29 -10.23
CA ASP A 4 -40.47 21.65 -9.77
C ASP A 4 -40.16 22.63 -10.90
N THR A 5 -41.13 23.51 -11.17
CA THR A 5 -41.00 24.64 -12.11
C THR A 5 -40.66 25.91 -11.35
N PHE A 6 -39.60 26.62 -11.76
CA PHE A 6 -39.25 27.93 -11.21
C PHE A 6 -40.05 29.06 -11.90
N PRO A 7 -40.16 30.25 -11.27
CA PRO A 7 -40.86 31.42 -11.84
C PRO A 7 -40.29 31.93 -13.17
N ASP A 8 -39.05 31.55 -13.53
CA ASP A 8 -38.40 31.91 -14.79
C ASP A 8 -38.69 30.91 -15.93
N GLY A 9 -39.52 29.90 -15.67
CA GLY A 9 -39.84 28.83 -16.62
C GLY A 9 -38.79 27.73 -16.71
N SER A 10 -37.72 27.75 -15.90
CA SER A 10 -36.74 26.65 -15.92
C SER A 10 -37.30 25.36 -15.29
N TYR A 11 -36.99 24.22 -15.93
CA TYR A 11 -37.32 22.88 -15.44
C TYR A 11 -36.13 22.25 -14.73
N ILE A 12 -36.35 21.66 -13.55
CA ILE A 12 -35.43 20.70 -12.93
C ILE A 12 -35.99 19.29 -13.10
N ALA A 13 -35.20 18.39 -13.66
CA ALA A 13 -35.43 16.95 -13.53
C ALA A 13 -34.41 16.39 -12.52
N ASP A 14 -34.85 16.17 -11.28
CA ASP A 14 -34.02 15.50 -10.27
C ASP A 14 -34.19 13.98 -10.41
N TYR A 15 -33.13 13.28 -10.81
CA TYR A 15 -33.19 11.84 -11.04
C TYR A 15 -32.75 11.08 -9.78
N GLU A 16 -33.73 10.45 -9.13
CA GLU A 16 -33.51 9.49 -8.06
C GLU A 16 -33.17 8.11 -8.62
N ASN A 17 -31.98 7.62 -8.26
CA ASN A 17 -31.45 6.24 -8.37
C ASN A 17 -30.36 6.05 -9.44
N VAL A 18 -29.13 6.44 -9.08
CA VAL A 18 -27.92 5.71 -9.51
C VAL A 18 -27.10 5.44 -8.26
N SER A 19 -27.31 4.25 -7.69
CA SER A 19 -26.35 3.62 -6.77
C SER A 19 -25.20 3.10 -7.63
N ILE A 20 -23.96 3.47 -7.30
CA ILE A 20 -22.75 3.02 -8.01
C ILE A 20 -22.01 2.05 -7.08
N PRO A 21 -22.30 0.74 -7.14
CA PRO A 21 -21.34 -0.27 -6.73
C PRO A 21 -20.31 -0.48 -7.85
N ASP A 22 -19.15 -0.97 -7.45
CA ASP A 22 -18.01 -1.27 -8.31
C ASP A 22 -18.38 -2.08 -9.57
N PHE A 23 -17.58 -1.88 -10.62
CA PHE A 23 -17.59 -2.53 -11.93
C PHE A 23 -18.57 -1.98 -12.99
N ASN A 24 -17.97 -1.29 -13.97
CA ASN A 24 -18.43 -1.05 -15.35
C ASN A 24 -19.96 -0.91 -15.54
N VAL A 25 -20.50 0.30 -15.37
CA VAL A 25 -21.93 0.57 -15.55
C VAL A 25 -22.16 1.57 -16.68
N SER A 26 -22.75 1.11 -17.78
CA SER A 26 -23.38 1.96 -18.78
C SER A 26 -24.80 2.35 -18.31
N GLY A 27 -24.95 3.42 -17.54
CA GLY A 27 -26.27 3.85 -17.07
C GLY A 27 -27.16 4.38 -18.20
N ASN A 28 -28.26 3.69 -18.53
CA ASN A 28 -29.26 4.20 -19.47
C ASN A 28 -30.06 5.34 -18.83
N LEU A 29 -29.62 6.58 -19.04
CA LEU A 29 -30.51 7.73 -18.89
C LEU A 29 -31.47 7.72 -20.09
N GLN A 30 -32.77 7.91 -19.84
CA GLN A 30 -33.75 8.12 -20.92
C GLN A 30 -33.50 9.48 -21.58
N ASN A 31 -33.84 9.64 -22.86
CA ASN A 31 -33.67 10.89 -23.61
C ASN A 31 -34.33 12.07 -22.88
N ILE A 32 -33.55 13.11 -22.55
CA ILE A 32 -34.06 14.34 -21.93
C ILE A 32 -34.12 15.43 -23.00
N THR A 33 -35.31 15.97 -23.23
CA THR A 33 -35.59 17.07 -24.16
C THR A 33 -36.24 18.21 -23.39
N LEU A 34 -36.00 19.46 -23.79
CA LEU A 34 -36.73 20.61 -23.23
C LEU A 34 -38.24 20.45 -23.50
N LEU A 35 -39.05 20.39 -22.45
CA LEU A 35 -40.51 20.34 -22.57
C LEU A 35 -41.12 21.76 -22.57
N GLY A 36 -42.26 21.95 -23.23
CA GLY A 36 -42.98 23.25 -23.28
C GLY A 36 -42.30 24.35 -24.11
N ASP A 37 -42.68 25.62 -23.92
CA ASP A 37 -42.13 26.78 -24.64
C ASP A 37 -40.77 27.25 -24.11
N ASN A 38 -40.11 26.44 -23.28
CA ASN A 38 -38.89 26.83 -22.62
C ASN A 38 -37.68 26.75 -23.54
N LYS A 39 -36.95 27.88 -23.61
CA LYS A 39 -35.73 28.06 -24.39
C LYS A 39 -34.47 27.63 -23.65
N THR A 40 -34.58 27.33 -22.36
CA THR A 40 -33.46 26.92 -21.51
C THR A 40 -33.90 25.86 -20.52
N GLY A 41 -32.98 24.99 -20.14
CA GLY A 41 -33.17 24.02 -19.07
C GLY A 41 -31.82 23.45 -18.63
N TYR A 42 -31.80 22.72 -17.52
CA TYR A 42 -30.58 22.07 -17.07
C TYR A 42 -30.85 20.72 -16.41
N ILE A 43 -29.80 19.92 -16.38
CA ILE A 43 -29.77 18.61 -15.74
C ILE A 43 -28.56 18.60 -14.83
N ILE A 44 -28.73 18.12 -13.60
CA ILE A 44 -27.64 17.89 -12.67
C ILE A 44 -27.76 16.50 -12.09
N THR A 45 -26.65 15.77 -12.01
CA THR A 45 -26.66 14.46 -11.37
C THR A 45 -26.69 14.59 -9.85
N LYS A 46 -27.09 13.51 -9.17
CA LYS A 46 -26.74 13.31 -7.76
C LYS A 46 -25.22 13.31 -7.58
N VAL A 47 -24.79 13.44 -6.33
CA VAL A 47 -23.36 13.40 -5.98
C VAL A 47 -22.80 12.03 -6.36
N LEU A 48 -21.80 12.04 -7.22
CA LEU A 48 -21.00 10.89 -7.59
C LEU A 48 -19.78 10.86 -6.68
N ASN A 49 -19.56 9.74 -5.98
CA ASN A 49 -18.32 9.51 -5.26
C ASN A 49 -17.26 9.09 -6.29
N ALA A 50 -16.49 10.07 -6.76
CA ALA A 50 -15.38 9.82 -7.65
C ALA A 50 -14.13 9.61 -6.78
N THR A 51 -13.87 8.37 -6.36
CA THR A 51 -12.69 8.05 -5.55
C THR A 51 -11.41 8.53 -6.24
N TYR A 52 -11.41 8.62 -7.58
CA TYR A 52 -10.30 9.12 -8.37
C TYR A 52 -10.78 9.81 -9.66
N LEU A 53 -11.20 11.07 -9.60
CA LEU A 53 -11.42 11.87 -10.83
C LEU A 53 -10.18 11.96 -11.72
N ALA A 54 -9.00 11.90 -11.11
CA ALA A 54 -7.72 11.81 -11.82
C ALA A 54 -7.61 10.55 -12.71
N MET A 55 -8.42 9.50 -12.47
CA MET A 55 -8.47 8.30 -13.30
C MET A 55 -9.50 8.38 -14.44
N TRP A 56 -10.32 9.43 -14.49
CA TRP A 56 -11.27 9.63 -15.57
C TRP A 56 -10.50 10.09 -16.80
N HIS A 57 -10.30 9.16 -17.73
CA HIS A 57 -9.58 9.44 -18.96
C HIS A 57 -10.47 10.19 -19.95
N LYS A 58 -11.69 9.66 -20.21
CA LYS A 58 -12.61 10.16 -21.23
C LYS A 58 -14.06 10.17 -20.75
N LEU A 59 -14.70 11.32 -20.90
CA LEU A 59 -16.15 11.48 -20.77
C LEU A 59 -16.76 11.55 -22.16
N MET A 60 -17.61 10.58 -22.49
CA MET A 60 -18.34 10.57 -23.76
C MET A 60 -19.80 10.91 -23.50
N LEU A 61 -20.30 11.87 -24.25
CA LEU A 61 -21.70 12.28 -24.17
C LEU A 61 -22.37 11.84 -25.47
N ASN A 62 -23.63 11.44 -25.35
CA ASN A 62 -24.47 11.21 -26.51
C ASN A 62 -25.59 12.24 -26.46
N ASP A 63 -25.51 13.22 -27.35
CA ASP A 63 -26.47 14.30 -27.47
C ASP A 63 -26.79 14.58 -28.95
N SER A 64 -27.86 15.34 -29.18
CA SER A 64 -28.22 15.87 -30.48
C SER A 64 -28.47 17.37 -30.36
N ILE A 65 -27.69 18.17 -31.11
CA ILE A 65 -27.87 19.62 -31.22
C ILE A 65 -28.52 19.95 -32.57
N THR A 66 -29.58 20.75 -32.52
CA THR A 66 -30.24 21.32 -33.70
C THR A 66 -29.68 22.71 -34.00
N ALA A 67 -29.80 23.19 -35.24
CA ALA A 67 -29.35 24.54 -35.58
C ALA A 67 -29.97 25.62 -34.66
N GLY A 68 -29.13 26.44 -34.02
CA GLY A 68 -29.59 27.46 -33.08
C GLY A 68 -29.82 26.99 -31.64
N SER A 69 -29.40 25.77 -31.28
CA SER A 69 -29.27 25.33 -29.89
C SER A 69 -27.82 25.01 -29.50
N ASN A 70 -27.59 24.86 -28.21
CA ASN A 70 -26.31 24.42 -27.63
C ASN A 70 -26.54 23.63 -26.34
N ILE A 71 -25.59 22.76 -26.01
CA ILE A 71 -25.47 22.14 -24.69
C ILE A 71 -24.09 22.44 -24.12
N THR A 72 -24.07 23.05 -22.94
CA THR A 72 -22.84 23.31 -22.17
C THR A 72 -22.78 22.36 -20.99
N TYR A 73 -21.67 21.65 -20.85
CA TYR A 73 -21.44 20.68 -19.80
C TYR A 73 -20.48 21.21 -18.75
N ARG A 74 -20.69 20.81 -17.50
CA ARG A 74 -19.81 21.13 -16.38
C ARG A 74 -19.59 19.91 -15.49
N ILE A 75 -18.38 19.81 -14.96
CA ILE A 75 -18.09 18.96 -13.80
C ILE A 75 -17.98 19.90 -12.59
N LEU A 76 -18.78 19.65 -11.57
CA LEU A 76 -18.92 20.51 -10.39
C LEU A 76 -18.37 19.79 -9.15
N ASP A 77 -17.71 20.52 -8.26
CA ASP A 77 -17.36 20.03 -6.92
C ASP A 77 -18.63 19.91 -6.08
N ALA A 78 -18.93 18.69 -5.62
CA ALA A 78 -20.12 18.46 -4.80
C ALA A 78 -20.02 19.03 -3.39
N ASN A 79 -18.81 19.32 -2.89
CA ASN A 79 -18.58 19.84 -1.54
C ASN A 79 -18.60 21.36 -1.48
N ASP A 80 -18.09 22.05 -2.50
CA ASP A 80 -18.01 23.52 -2.53
C ASP A 80 -19.11 24.12 -3.42
N ARG A 81 -20.35 24.23 -2.90
CA ARG A 81 -21.49 24.92 -3.54
C ARG A 81 -21.69 24.67 -5.05
N ASN A 82 -21.27 23.51 -5.58
CA ASN A 82 -21.23 23.22 -7.02
C ASN A 82 -20.28 24.12 -7.83
N ALA A 83 -19.12 24.47 -7.27
CA ALA A 83 -18.05 25.18 -7.96
C ALA A 83 -17.65 24.42 -9.22
N THR A 84 -17.51 25.14 -10.34
CA THR A 84 -17.18 24.52 -11.62
C THR A 84 -15.70 24.13 -11.66
N LEU A 85 -15.42 22.83 -11.76
CA LEU A 85 -14.08 22.28 -11.92
C LEU A 85 -13.61 22.37 -13.37
N CYS A 86 -14.53 22.15 -14.31
CA CYS A 86 -14.33 22.37 -15.73
C CYS A 86 -15.66 22.52 -16.46
N GLU A 87 -15.62 23.24 -17.58
CA GLU A 87 -16.75 23.51 -18.47
C GLU A 87 -16.32 23.23 -19.91
N PHE A 88 -17.20 22.63 -20.71
CA PHE A 88 -16.95 22.29 -22.11
C PHE A 88 -18.26 22.22 -22.89
N ASN A 89 -18.21 22.28 -24.21
CA ASN A 89 -19.43 22.19 -25.04
C ASN A 89 -19.58 20.79 -25.65
N SER A 90 -20.78 20.49 -26.17
CA SER A 90 -21.07 19.24 -26.87
C SER A 90 -20.09 18.90 -27.98
N THR A 91 -19.59 19.88 -28.72
CA THR A 91 -18.59 19.66 -29.78
C THR A 91 -17.31 19.00 -29.26
N ASP A 92 -16.94 19.28 -28.01
CA ASP A 92 -15.76 18.69 -27.37
C ASP A 92 -16.02 17.25 -26.92
N ALA A 93 -17.25 16.96 -26.50
CA ALA A 93 -17.66 15.70 -25.89
C ALA A 93 -18.19 14.63 -26.87
N ASN A 94 -18.75 15.06 -28.02
CA ASN A 94 -19.23 14.20 -29.10
C ASN A 94 -18.13 13.82 -30.12
N SER A 95 -16.90 14.27 -29.92
CA SER A 95 -15.78 13.79 -30.71
C SER A 95 -15.61 12.28 -30.51
N SER A 96 -15.19 11.53 -31.55
CA SER A 96 -14.88 10.10 -31.41
C SER A 96 -13.80 9.83 -30.36
N SER A 97 -13.05 10.87 -29.97
CA SER A 97 -12.06 10.87 -28.89
C SER A 97 -12.61 11.11 -27.49
N GLY A 98 -13.85 11.61 -27.34
CA GLY A 98 -14.43 12.04 -26.07
C GLY A 98 -13.74 13.27 -25.45
N PHE A 99 -14.32 13.81 -24.38
CA PHE A 99 -13.71 14.90 -23.62
C PHE A 99 -12.70 14.35 -22.60
N SER A 100 -11.43 14.81 -22.68
CA SER A 100 -10.41 14.38 -21.72
C SER A 100 -10.52 15.15 -20.41
N VAL A 101 -11.00 14.46 -19.37
CA VAL A 101 -11.21 15.06 -18.04
C VAL A 101 -9.88 15.39 -17.37
N TYR A 102 -8.90 14.49 -17.47
CA TYR A 102 -7.58 14.67 -16.84
C TYR A 102 -6.87 15.96 -17.28
N TYR A 103 -6.78 16.22 -18.58
CA TYR A 103 -6.05 17.39 -19.11
C TYR A 103 -6.82 18.69 -18.92
N ASN A 104 -8.14 18.66 -19.05
CA ASN A 104 -8.95 19.87 -19.09
C ASN A 104 -9.53 20.26 -17.72
N CYS A 105 -9.50 19.37 -16.72
CA CYS A 105 -10.04 19.59 -15.39
C CYS A 105 -8.93 19.54 -14.33
N SER A 106 -7.90 20.38 -14.46
CA SER A 106 -6.71 20.38 -13.57
C SER A 106 -7.03 20.52 -12.07
N ARG A 107 -8.16 21.16 -11.72
CA ARG A 107 -8.64 21.28 -10.34
C ARG A 107 -9.37 20.05 -9.81
N ALA A 108 -9.80 19.14 -10.69
CA ALA A 108 -10.59 17.97 -10.32
C ALA A 108 -9.77 16.86 -9.67
N ASN A 109 -8.44 16.86 -9.81
CA ASN A 109 -7.56 15.80 -9.29
C ASN A 109 -7.58 15.67 -7.76
N ALA A 110 -7.96 16.74 -7.04
CA ALA A 110 -8.07 16.73 -5.57
C ALA A 110 -9.50 16.47 -5.06
N VAL A 111 -10.50 16.41 -5.95
CA VAL A 111 -11.91 16.34 -5.57
C VAL A 111 -12.41 14.90 -5.58
N ARG A 112 -13.02 14.47 -4.47
CA ARG A 112 -13.52 13.09 -4.29
C ARG A 112 -15.02 12.92 -4.56
N ARG A 113 -15.74 14.03 -4.71
CA ARG A 113 -17.20 14.05 -4.84
C ARG A 113 -17.60 15.10 -5.87
N ILE A 114 -18.30 14.69 -6.92
CA ILE A 114 -18.68 15.60 -8.00
C ILE A 114 -20.14 15.48 -8.40
N ARG A 115 -20.61 16.45 -9.18
CA ARG A 115 -21.85 16.35 -9.96
C ARG A 115 -21.54 16.66 -11.42
N LEU A 116 -22.23 15.98 -12.32
CA LEU A 116 -22.24 16.32 -13.72
C LEU A 116 -23.43 17.21 -14.01
N TYR A 117 -23.21 18.24 -14.80
CA TYR A 117 -24.21 19.25 -15.11
C TYR A 117 -24.25 19.50 -16.61
N ALA A 118 -25.46 19.60 -17.18
CA ALA A 118 -25.69 19.99 -18.57
C ALA A 118 -26.69 21.14 -18.61
N PHE A 119 -26.33 22.23 -19.25
CA PHE A 119 -27.19 23.37 -19.54
C PHE A 119 -27.59 23.36 -21.01
N LEU A 120 -28.88 23.24 -21.27
CA LEU A 120 -29.48 23.16 -22.59
C LEU A 120 -30.05 24.53 -22.95
N ARG A 121 -29.70 25.06 -24.11
CA ARG A 121 -30.19 26.36 -24.60
C ARG A 121 -30.63 26.27 -26.05
N ALA A 122 -31.76 26.87 -26.38
CA ALA A 122 -32.31 27.01 -27.72
C ALA A 122 -32.70 28.46 -27.99
N ASN A 123 -32.51 28.95 -29.22
CA ASN A 123 -32.96 30.28 -29.62
C ASN A 123 -34.49 30.34 -29.87
N THR A 124 -35.08 29.20 -30.22
CA THR A 124 -36.51 29.01 -30.57
C THR A 124 -37.05 27.74 -29.93
N THR A 125 -38.37 27.64 -29.81
CA THR A 125 -39.06 26.45 -29.27
C THR A 125 -39.06 25.26 -30.23
N ALA A 126 -38.79 25.49 -31.52
CA ALA A 126 -38.71 24.45 -32.55
C ALA A 126 -37.36 23.70 -32.55
N ASN A 127 -36.27 24.34 -32.10
CA ASN A 127 -34.91 23.81 -32.23
C ASN A 127 -34.35 23.41 -30.86
N LYS A 128 -34.91 22.35 -30.27
CA LYS A 128 -34.54 21.92 -28.93
C LYS A 128 -33.40 20.91 -28.96
N PRO A 129 -32.33 21.13 -28.17
CA PRO A 129 -31.29 20.12 -28.01
C PRO A 129 -31.83 18.94 -27.19
N VAL A 130 -31.29 17.76 -27.45
CA VAL A 130 -31.66 16.50 -26.77
C VAL A 130 -30.42 15.88 -26.16
N LEU A 131 -30.49 15.50 -24.88
CA LEU A 131 -29.44 14.73 -24.21
C LEU A 131 -29.89 13.28 -24.11
N HIS A 132 -29.18 12.36 -24.78
CA HIS A 132 -29.56 10.94 -24.82
C HIS A 132 -29.02 10.18 -23.62
N LYS A 133 -27.69 10.15 -23.46
CA LYS A 133 -27.02 9.33 -22.44
C LYS A 133 -25.66 9.90 -22.08
N TRP A 134 -25.29 9.74 -20.82
CA TRP A 134 -23.92 9.96 -20.33
C TRP A 134 -23.21 8.61 -20.32
N ASN A 135 -22.07 8.51 -21.01
CA ASN A 135 -21.24 7.32 -20.95
C ASN A 135 -19.86 7.69 -20.40
N LEU A 136 -19.56 7.20 -19.21
CA LEU A 136 -18.29 7.48 -18.55
C LEU A 136 -17.37 6.28 -18.69
N THR A 137 -16.18 6.51 -19.23
CA THR A 137 -15.11 5.51 -19.32
C THR A 137 -13.89 5.99 -18.54
N TRP A 138 -13.38 5.16 -17.64
CA TRP A 138 -12.11 5.38 -16.95
C TRP A 138 -11.17 4.22 -17.26
N GLU A 139 -9.87 4.50 -17.34
CA GLU A 139 -8.87 3.45 -17.56
C GLU A 139 -8.41 2.92 -16.20
N THR A 140 -8.90 1.74 -15.83
CA THR A 140 -8.26 0.93 -14.79
C THR A 140 -7.05 0.24 -15.42
N GLY A 141 -5.86 0.82 -15.30
CA GLY A 141 -4.64 0.25 -15.89
C GLY A 141 -3.52 1.24 -16.14
N ALA A 142 -3.81 2.54 -16.05
CA ALA A 142 -2.81 3.60 -15.97
C ALA A 142 -1.95 3.38 -14.72
N SER A 143 -0.81 2.72 -14.90
CA SER A 143 0.22 2.70 -13.87
C SER A 143 0.87 4.07 -13.85
N TYR A 144 0.84 4.71 -12.70
CA TYR A 144 1.64 5.90 -12.47
C TYR A 144 3.11 5.46 -12.52
N LEU A 145 3.80 5.79 -13.62
CA LEU A 145 5.26 5.65 -13.65
C LEU A 145 5.84 6.93 -13.07
N ASN A 146 6.38 6.83 -11.87
CA ASN A 146 7.09 7.93 -11.23
C ASN A 146 8.48 8.05 -11.84
N VAL A 147 8.66 8.97 -12.78
CA VAL A 147 9.99 9.25 -13.33
C VAL A 147 10.69 10.22 -12.39
N THR A 148 11.56 9.70 -11.52
CA THR A 148 12.42 10.52 -10.67
C THR A 148 13.74 10.77 -11.39
N LEU A 149 13.95 11.99 -11.87
CA LEU A 149 15.22 12.42 -12.44
C LEU A 149 16.18 12.83 -11.31
N LEU A 150 17.12 11.95 -10.98
CA LEU A 150 18.22 12.26 -10.07
C LEU A 150 19.42 12.75 -10.88
N ASN A 151 19.68 14.07 -10.86
CA ASN A 151 20.95 14.60 -11.34
C ASN A 151 22.02 14.39 -10.26
N ARG A 152 22.76 13.28 -10.35
CA ARG A 152 23.85 12.97 -9.42
C ARG A 152 25.18 13.40 -10.03
N THR A 153 25.59 14.63 -9.79
CA THR A 153 26.99 15.01 -9.97
C THR A 153 27.82 14.35 -8.86
N GLY A 154 29.06 13.96 -9.15
CA GLY A 154 29.92 13.16 -8.26
C GLY A 154 30.27 13.80 -6.90
N SER A 155 29.71 14.97 -6.56
CA SER A 155 29.94 15.69 -5.30
C SER A 155 28.78 15.62 -4.29
N GLY A 156 27.74 14.82 -4.53
CA GLY A 156 26.69 14.58 -3.52
C GLY A 156 25.70 15.73 -3.28
N THR A 157 25.79 16.81 -4.05
CA THR A 157 24.82 17.92 -4.05
C THR A 157 23.89 17.78 -5.25
N MET A 158 22.57 17.66 -5.03
CA MET A 158 21.58 17.71 -6.11
C MET A 158 21.60 19.11 -6.73
N GLU A 159 22.12 19.24 -7.95
CA GLU A 159 22.00 20.50 -8.69
C GLU A 159 20.58 20.69 -9.21
N ARG A 160 20.00 21.86 -8.92
CA ARG A 160 18.73 22.33 -9.46
C ARG A 160 18.77 22.32 -10.99
N LEU A 161 17.85 21.61 -11.63
CA LEU A 161 17.60 21.75 -13.07
C LEU A 161 16.92 23.11 -13.31
N ASN A 162 17.72 24.16 -13.51
CA ASN A 162 17.21 25.47 -13.89
C ASN A 162 16.65 25.40 -15.32
N ARG A 163 15.36 25.71 -15.47
CA ARG A 163 14.67 25.95 -16.77
C ARG A 163 14.67 24.82 -17.79
N SER A 164 14.51 23.57 -17.39
CA SER A 164 14.40 22.45 -18.35
C SER A 164 12.93 22.10 -18.59
N LYS A 165 12.43 22.34 -19.81
CA LYS A 165 11.21 21.69 -20.30
C LYS A 165 11.53 20.22 -20.59
N ILE A 166 10.77 19.32 -19.96
CA ILE A 166 10.87 17.86 -20.13
C ILE A 166 9.59 17.40 -20.81
N THR A 167 9.75 16.67 -21.90
CA THR A 167 8.62 16.28 -22.75
C THR A 167 8.76 14.80 -23.06
N VAL A 168 7.72 14.02 -22.76
CA VAL A 168 7.69 12.58 -22.99
C VAL A 168 6.78 12.28 -24.17
N TYR A 169 7.30 11.53 -25.13
CA TYR A 169 6.60 11.10 -26.33
C TYR A 169 6.48 9.57 -26.33
N GLU A 170 5.41 9.05 -26.91
CA GLU A 170 5.31 7.64 -27.26
C GLU A 170 6.24 7.35 -28.45
N ASN A 171 7.21 6.46 -28.29
CA ASN A 171 8.31 6.23 -29.23
C ASN A 171 7.78 5.94 -30.66
N GLU A 172 6.83 5.01 -30.77
CA GLU A 172 6.32 4.56 -32.08
C GLU A 172 5.52 5.62 -32.83
N THR A 173 4.77 6.47 -32.12
CA THR A 173 3.83 7.41 -32.73
C THR A 173 4.28 8.86 -32.65
N SER A 174 5.35 9.14 -31.90
CA SER A 174 5.78 10.49 -31.51
C SER A 174 4.65 11.32 -30.87
N ASN A 175 3.60 10.66 -30.36
CA ASN A 175 2.51 11.34 -29.69
C ASN A 175 2.99 11.90 -28.36
N LEU A 176 2.69 13.16 -28.08
CA LEU A 176 3.00 13.78 -26.81
C LEU A 176 2.17 13.12 -25.70
N VAL A 177 2.84 12.57 -24.69
CA VAL A 177 2.21 11.87 -23.57
C VAL A 177 2.12 12.77 -22.35
N CYS A 178 3.20 13.47 -22.03
CA CYS A 178 3.21 14.50 -20.99
C CYS A 178 4.25 15.56 -21.31
N ASP A 179 3.93 16.81 -20.98
CA ASP A 179 4.83 17.95 -21.12
C ASP A 179 4.93 18.67 -19.78
N TYR A 180 6.14 18.82 -19.28
CA TYR A 180 6.41 19.50 -18.03
C TYR A 180 7.32 20.69 -18.29
N ASN A 181 6.71 21.88 -18.21
CA ASN A 181 7.41 23.15 -18.36
C ASN A 181 7.34 23.92 -17.05
N SER A 182 8.35 23.76 -16.20
CA SER A 182 8.49 24.52 -14.96
C SER A 182 9.85 25.20 -14.93
N SER A 183 9.85 26.48 -14.58
CA SER A 183 11.06 27.28 -14.43
C SER A 183 11.90 26.88 -13.21
N ASN A 184 11.40 26.01 -12.32
CA ASN A 184 12.08 25.53 -11.11
C ASN A 184 11.65 24.10 -10.78
N VAL A 185 12.40 23.09 -11.25
CA VAL A 185 12.14 21.69 -10.87
C VAL A 185 13.26 21.16 -9.99
N THR A 186 13.01 21.16 -8.69
CA THR A 186 13.45 20.08 -7.81
C THR A 186 12.20 19.27 -7.53
N GLY A 187 11.87 18.34 -8.44
CA GLY A 187 10.53 17.78 -8.42
C GLY A 187 10.36 16.68 -9.45
N ARG A 188 9.84 15.58 -8.94
CA ARG A 188 9.28 14.43 -9.65
C ARG A 188 8.35 14.87 -10.77
N ILE A 189 8.40 14.14 -11.90
CA ILE A 189 7.42 14.27 -12.98
C ILE A 189 6.57 13.01 -12.94
N ASP A 190 5.27 13.21 -12.70
CA ASP A 190 4.27 12.14 -12.74
C ASP A 190 3.63 12.12 -14.13
N CYS A 191 3.97 11.09 -14.91
CA CYS A 191 3.35 10.85 -16.20
C CYS A 191 2.54 9.55 -16.15
N VAL A 192 1.34 9.59 -16.74
CA VAL A 192 0.54 8.39 -16.95
C VAL A 192 1.00 7.74 -18.25
N LEU A 193 1.69 6.61 -18.13
CA LEU A 193 2.22 5.88 -19.27
C LEU A 193 1.48 4.55 -19.45
N ASN A 194 1.23 4.18 -20.70
CA ASN A 194 0.72 2.86 -21.07
C ASN A 194 1.88 1.86 -21.05
N GLN A 195 1.79 0.85 -20.20
CA GLN A 195 2.84 -0.17 -20.02
C GLN A 195 3.19 -0.97 -21.29
N SER A 196 2.28 -1.01 -22.27
CA SER A 196 2.49 -1.76 -23.53
C SER A 196 3.29 -1.00 -24.58
N LYS A 197 3.71 0.24 -24.29
CA LYS A 197 4.35 1.12 -25.27
C LYS A 197 5.72 1.60 -24.80
N GLU A 198 6.56 1.92 -25.77
CA GLU A 198 7.85 2.56 -25.53
C GLU A 198 7.73 4.08 -25.56
N TYR A 199 8.65 4.77 -24.87
CA TYR A 199 8.60 6.22 -24.70
C TYR A 199 9.97 6.87 -24.87
N ASP A 200 9.97 8.02 -25.54
CA ASP A 200 11.11 8.91 -25.67
C ASP A 200 10.98 10.09 -24.72
N ILE A 201 12.06 10.42 -24.00
CA ILE A 201 12.10 11.58 -23.10
C ILE A 201 13.03 12.63 -23.71
N ASN A 202 12.47 13.78 -24.07
CA ASN A 202 13.21 14.91 -24.61
C ASN A 202 13.36 16.00 -23.54
N THR A 203 14.55 16.60 -23.47
CA THR A 203 14.80 17.76 -22.59
C THR A 203 15.29 18.93 -23.43
N SER A 204 14.58 20.05 -23.32
CA SER A 204 14.74 21.25 -24.18
C SER A 204 16.11 21.95 -24.15
N ASN A 205 17.02 21.59 -23.23
CA ASN A 205 18.28 22.30 -23.04
C ASN A 205 19.54 21.54 -23.47
N GLY A 206 19.42 20.42 -24.21
CA GLY A 206 20.60 19.70 -24.68
C GLY A 206 21.55 19.29 -23.54
N VAL A 207 21.01 19.08 -22.33
CA VAL A 207 21.76 18.56 -21.21
C VAL A 207 22.05 17.10 -21.56
N ASN A 208 23.16 16.88 -22.26
CA ASN A 208 23.84 15.61 -22.29
C ASN A 208 24.02 15.20 -20.83
N MET A 209 23.45 14.07 -20.44
CA MET A 209 23.69 13.44 -19.15
C MET A 209 25.16 13.00 -19.10
N TYR A 210 26.06 13.96 -18.90
CA TYR A 210 27.51 13.76 -18.88
C TYR A 210 27.87 13.07 -17.56
N GLY A 211 28.07 11.75 -17.64
CA GLY A 211 28.51 10.94 -16.51
C GLY A 211 28.73 9.45 -16.79
N ALA A 212 28.49 8.96 -18.02
CA ALA A 212 28.85 7.60 -18.43
C ALA A 212 29.56 7.63 -19.80
N PRO A 213 30.58 6.79 -20.02
CA PRO A 213 31.38 6.85 -21.23
C PRO A 213 30.54 6.59 -22.49
N VAL A 214 30.87 7.36 -23.51
CA VAL A 214 30.27 7.44 -24.84
C VAL A 214 30.09 6.05 -25.48
N TRP A 215 28.84 5.68 -25.75
CA TRP A 215 28.46 4.80 -26.87
C TRP A 215 27.16 5.31 -27.49
N ASN A 216 27.22 5.68 -28.77
CA ASN A 216 26.16 6.26 -29.60
C ASN A 216 25.07 5.24 -29.96
N GLN A 217 24.22 4.89 -28.99
CA GLN A 217 22.89 4.29 -29.22
C GLN A 217 21.94 4.89 -28.17
N PRO A 218 20.69 5.25 -28.50
CA PRO A 218 19.70 5.55 -27.48
C PRO A 218 19.58 4.30 -26.60
N LYS A 219 20.11 4.38 -25.39
CA LYS A 219 20.12 3.27 -24.45
C LYS A 219 18.68 3.13 -23.99
N LEU A 220 17.97 2.16 -24.58
CA LEU A 220 16.69 1.63 -24.09
C LEU A 220 16.72 1.65 -22.56
N LEU A 221 15.83 2.43 -21.96
CA LEU A 221 15.46 2.21 -20.56
C LEU A 221 14.78 0.84 -20.55
N TYR A 222 15.55 -0.20 -20.24
CA TYR A 222 14.98 -1.48 -19.88
C TYR A 222 14.03 -1.22 -18.71
N TYR A 223 12.75 -1.42 -18.97
CA TYR A 223 11.75 -1.66 -17.95
C TYR A 223 12.24 -2.87 -17.15
N LEU A 224 12.91 -2.63 -16.02
CA LEU A 224 12.99 -3.65 -14.98
C LEU A 224 11.57 -3.77 -14.46
N GLY A 225 10.80 -4.65 -15.09
CA GLY A 225 9.40 -4.88 -14.75
C GLY A 225 9.30 -5.09 -13.25
N THR A 226 8.80 -4.08 -12.55
CA THR A 226 8.46 -4.21 -11.15
C THR A 226 7.30 -5.17 -11.12
N THR A 227 7.56 -6.44 -10.82
CA THR A 227 6.51 -7.42 -10.61
C THR A 227 5.67 -6.95 -9.42
N LEU A 228 4.55 -6.29 -9.71
CA LEU A 228 3.55 -5.96 -8.71
C LEU A 228 2.91 -7.27 -8.24
N ARG A 229 2.70 -7.36 -6.93
CA ARG A 229 2.08 -8.50 -6.29
C ARG A 229 1.21 -8.03 -5.13
N ASN A 230 0.25 -8.86 -4.75
CA ASN A 230 -0.71 -8.50 -3.71
C ASN A 230 -0.16 -8.87 -2.32
N LEU A 231 -0.09 -7.87 -1.44
CA LEU A 231 0.04 -8.04 -0.01
C LEU A 231 -1.37 -7.99 0.60
N THR A 232 -1.78 -9.07 1.27
CA THR A 232 -3.05 -9.09 2.02
C THR A 232 -2.74 -8.96 3.51
N ILE A 233 -3.20 -7.90 4.15
CA ILE A 233 -3.03 -7.65 5.58
C ILE A 233 -4.36 -7.92 6.28
N SER A 234 -4.39 -8.89 7.18
CA SER A 234 -5.57 -9.28 7.97
C SER A 234 -5.42 -8.75 9.39
N LEU A 235 -6.38 -7.95 9.85
CA LEU A 235 -6.46 -7.43 11.20
C LEU A 235 -7.48 -8.22 12.01
N ILE A 236 -7.04 -8.82 13.10
CA ILE A 236 -7.88 -9.62 14.02
C ILE A 236 -7.87 -9.03 15.42
N ASN A 237 -8.88 -9.31 16.24
CA ASN A 237 -8.91 -8.96 17.66
C ASN A 237 -8.25 -10.07 18.51
N SER A 238 -8.15 -9.86 19.83
CA SER A 238 -7.55 -10.84 20.76
C SER A 238 -8.29 -12.18 20.87
N SER A 239 -9.51 -12.28 20.31
CA SER A 239 -10.26 -13.53 20.20
C SER A 239 -10.14 -14.18 18.80
N GLY A 240 -9.32 -13.61 17.90
CA GLY A 240 -9.13 -14.12 16.54
C GLY A 240 -10.19 -13.66 15.54
N GLY A 241 -11.16 -12.85 15.97
CA GLY A 241 -12.19 -12.30 15.10
C GLY A 241 -11.69 -11.14 14.24
N ALA A 242 -12.09 -11.10 12.98
CA ALA A 242 -11.79 -10.01 12.05
C ALA A 242 -12.18 -8.62 12.58
N VAL A 243 -11.38 -7.60 12.27
CA VAL A 243 -11.66 -6.21 12.67
C VAL A 243 -11.75 -5.28 11.47
N ALA A 244 -12.97 -4.84 11.18
CA ALA A 244 -13.29 -3.94 10.09
C ALA A 244 -13.09 -2.45 10.44
N ASN A 245 -13.04 -1.62 9.39
CA ASN A 245 -13.01 -0.16 9.46
C ASN A 245 -11.81 0.41 10.23
N VAL A 246 -10.66 -0.24 10.13
CA VAL A 246 -9.40 0.22 10.73
C VAL A 246 -8.46 0.70 9.65
N THR A 247 -7.92 1.92 9.81
CA THR A 247 -6.90 2.43 8.91
C THR A 247 -5.59 1.67 9.09
N LEU A 248 -5.14 1.05 8.00
CA LEU A 248 -3.80 0.52 7.84
C LEU A 248 -3.04 1.39 6.84
N SER A 249 -1.75 1.55 7.07
CA SER A 249 -0.83 2.29 6.20
C SER A 249 0.40 1.44 5.97
N VAL A 250 0.84 1.34 4.73
CA VAL A 250 2.00 0.58 4.29
C VAL A 250 3.00 1.55 3.70
N TYR A 251 4.20 1.56 4.25
CA TYR A 251 5.31 2.42 3.84
C TYR A 251 6.42 1.58 3.24
N GLU A 252 7.21 2.12 2.33
CA GLU A 252 8.45 1.46 1.89
C GLU A 252 9.47 1.44 3.05
N GLU A 253 10.13 0.29 3.27
CA GLU A 253 11.02 0.03 4.41
C GLU A 253 12.02 1.17 4.65
N GLY A 254 12.07 1.68 5.88
CA GLY A 254 13.05 2.69 6.27
C GLY A 254 12.81 4.08 5.67
N THR A 255 11.67 4.28 5.01
CA THR A 255 11.24 5.56 4.46
C THR A 255 9.93 6.02 5.10
N ASN A 256 9.53 7.26 4.81
CA ASN A 256 8.18 7.76 5.13
C ASN A 256 7.27 7.73 3.88
N PHE A 257 7.65 6.98 2.84
CA PHE A 257 6.92 6.93 1.58
C PHE A 257 5.73 5.99 1.70
N LEU A 258 4.52 6.55 1.67
CA LEU A 258 3.27 5.78 1.77
C LEU A 258 2.93 5.14 0.42
N GLU A 259 2.92 3.81 0.39
CA GLU A 259 2.70 2.99 -0.80
C GLU A 259 1.24 2.52 -0.91
N CYS A 260 0.63 2.21 0.23
CA CYS A 260 -0.77 1.81 0.30
C CYS A 260 -1.39 2.25 1.62
N SER A 261 -2.64 2.70 1.60
CA SER A 261 -3.42 2.93 2.82
C SER A 261 -4.90 2.71 2.54
N GLY A 262 -5.60 2.19 3.55
CA GLY A 262 -7.02 1.94 3.44
C GLY A 262 -7.63 1.48 4.74
N LEU A 263 -8.96 1.35 4.74
CA LEU A 263 -9.70 0.73 5.83
C LEU A 263 -9.75 -0.78 5.61
N THR A 264 -9.59 -1.55 6.68
CA THR A 264 -9.90 -2.98 6.65
C THR A 264 -11.37 -3.22 6.32
N ASN A 265 -11.64 -4.20 5.46
CA ASN A 265 -13.00 -4.60 5.09
C ASN A 265 -13.69 -5.38 6.23
N ILE A 266 -14.90 -5.89 5.98
CA ILE A 266 -15.67 -6.68 6.97
C ILE A 266 -14.97 -7.96 7.43
N GLU A 267 -14.06 -8.50 6.63
CA GLU A 267 -13.21 -9.65 6.96
C GLU A 267 -11.91 -9.23 7.68
N GLY A 268 -11.77 -7.94 8.01
CA GLY A 268 -10.59 -7.38 8.63
C GLY A 268 -9.41 -7.23 7.68
N LYS A 269 -9.60 -7.31 6.36
CA LYS A 269 -8.50 -7.33 5.38
C LYS A 269 -8.30 -5.99 4.69
N LEU A 270 -7.05 -5.63 4.46
CA LEU A 270 -6.60 -4.64 3.47
C LEU A 270 -5.75 -5.36 2.42
N GLN A 271 -5.98 -5.08 1.14
CA GLN A 271 -5.15 -5.58 0.04
C GLN A 271 -4.40 -4.41 -0.60
N CYS A 272 -3.10 -4.61 -0.84
CA CYS A 272 -2.23 -3.63 -1.47
C CYS A 272 -1.50 -4.29 -2.62
N GLU A 273 -1.52 -3.66 -3.80
CA GLU A 273 -0.67 -4.05 -4.92
C GLU A 273 0.68 -3.33 -4.78
N LEU A 274 1.74 -4.08 -4.55
CA LEU A 274 3.04 -3.56 -4.15
C LEU A 274 4.15 -4.21 -4.98
N ASN A 275 5.26 -3.49 -5.14
CA ASN A 275 6.43 -4.00 -5.85
C ASN A 275 7.07 -5.15 -5.05
N ALA A 276 7.08 -6.36 -5.62
CA ALA A 276 7.64 -7.54 -4.96
C ALA A 276 9.15 -7.47 -4.71
N SER A 277 9.85 -6.53 -5.35
CA SER A 277 11.29 -6.32 -5.14
C SER A 277 11.59 -5.47 -3.90
N HIS A 278 10.59 -4.79 -3.35
CA HIS A 278 10.73 -3.88 -2.22
C HIS A 278 10.27 -4.56 -0.92
N ARG A 279 10.61 -3.92 0.20
CA ARG A 279 10.18 -4.30 1.55
C ARG A 279 9.35 -3.17 2.12
N TYR A 280 8.46 -3.51 3.04
CA TYR A 280 7.46 -2.57 3.51
C TYR A 280 7.27 -2.58 5.03
N ASP A 281 7.01 -1.42 5.60
CA ASP A 281 6.62 -1.23 6.99
C ASP A 281 5.09 -1.04 7.06
N VAL A 282 4.40 -1.87 7.84
CA VAL A 282 2.94 -1.81 8.01
C VAL A 282 2.62 -1.20 9.36
N ASN A 283 1.81 -0.15 9.37
CA ASN A 283 1.37 0.57 10.54
C ASN A 283 -0.16 0.54 10.64
N SER A 284 -0.68 0.49 11.86
CA SER A 284 -2.10 0.62 12.17
C SER A 284 -2.36 1.76 13.17
N THR A 285 -3.54 2.36 13.10
CA THR A 285 -3.97 3.37 14.08
C THR A 285 -4.05 2.86 15.53
N TYR A 286 -4.03 1.54 15.74
CA TYR A 286 -4.01 0.91 17.07
C TYR A 286 -2.59 0.59 17.56
N GLY A 287 -1.55 1.13 16.91
CA GLY A 287 -0.18 1.04 17.40
C GLY A 287 0.53 -0.27 17.10
N VAL A 288 0.06 -1.02 16.10
CA VAL A 288 0.84 -2.16 15.58
C VAL A 288 1.74 -1.68 14.46
N TRP A 289 3.05 -1.87 14.64
CA TRP A 289 4.07 -1.62 13.64
C TRP A 289 4.77 -2.94 13.31
N MET A 290 4.82 -3.23 12.02
CA MET A 290 5.55 -4.36 11.47
C MET A 290 6.56 -3.83 10.48
N PHE A 291 7.80 -4.27 10.61
CA PHE A 291 8.87 -3.77 9.78
C PHE A 291 9.34 -4.83 8.79
N ASN A 292 9.72 -4.39 7.59
CA ASN A 292 10.38 -5.23 6.58
C ASN A 292 9.55 -6.44 6.07
N VAL A 293 8.26 -6.20 5.83
CA VAL A 293 7.34 -7.16 5.21
C VAL A 293 7.67 -7.34 3.72
N SER A 294 7.78 -8.58 3.25
CA SER A 294 7.95 -8.93 1.83
C SER A 294 6.63 -9.34 1.17
N VAL A 295 6.54 -9.12 -0.14
CA VAL A 295 5.39 -9.48 -0.99
C VAL A 295 5.81 -10.63 -1.93
N PRO A 296 4.97 -11.65 -2.26
CA PRO A 296 3.55 -11.84 -1.94
C PRO A 296 3.35 -12.70 -0.70
N ASN A 297 2.95 -12.10 0.42
CA ASN A 297 2.55 -12.88 1.58
C ASN A 297 1.24 -12.35 2.14
N ALA A 298 0.50 -13.21 2.84
CA ALA A 298 -0.56 -12.77 3.72
C ALA A 298 0.04 -12.45 5.09
N LEU A 299 -0.30 -11.28 5.63
CA LEU A 299 0.13 -10.82 6.93
C LEU A 299 -1.08 -10.85 7.88
N THR A 300 -0.89 -11.31 9.12
CA THR A 300 -1.93 -11.19 10.16
C THR A 300 -1.40 -10.33 11.30
N VAL A 301 -2.23 -9.37 11.72
CA VAL A 301 -1.94 -8.34 12.70
C VAL A 301 -3.02 -8.36 13.77
N GLN A 302 -2.65 -8.28 15.05
CA GLN A 302 -3.62 -8.26 16.14
C GLN A 302 -3.90 -6.84 16.63
N ARG A 303 -5.18 -6.44 16.72
CA ARG A 303 -5.62 -5.17 17.26
C ARG A 303 -5.50 -5.11 18.78
N TYR A 304 -4.99 -4.00 19.29
CA TYR A 304 -5.09 -3.62 20.69
C TYR A 304 -6.28 -2.68 20.96
N LEU A 305 -7.02 -2.93 22.05
CA LEU A 305 -8.17 -2.10 22.46
C LEU A 305 -7.77 -0.71 22.97
N ALA A 306 -6.60 -0.62 23.60
CA ALA A 306 -5.92 0.62 23.96
C ALA A 306 -4.44 0.44 23.61
N LYS A 307 -3.77 1.51 23.14
CA LYS A 307 -2.35 1.47 22.77
C LYS A 307 -1.52 1.00 23.98
N PRO A 308 -1.01 -0.24 24.00
CA PRO A 308 -0.29 -0.75 25.16
C PRO A 308 1.10 -0.10 25.22
N PRO A 309 1.80 -0.18 26.37
CA PRO A 309 3.23 0.04 26.39
C PRO A 309 3.88 -1.02 25.52
N VAL A 310 4.54 -0.58 24.46
CA VAL A 310 5.08 -1.40 23.38
C VAL A 310 6.60 -1.38 23.43
N ALA A 311 7.22 -2.50 23.08
CA ALA A 311 8.66 -2.66 22.90
C ALA A 311 8.94 -3.39 21.59
N ASN A 312 10.14 -3.18 21.06
CA ASN A 312 10.56 -3.77 19.80
C ASN A 312 11.30 -5.09 20.04
N LEU A 313 10.68 -6.20 19.63
CA LEU A 313 11.35 -7.50 19.54
C LEU A 313 12.04 -7.57 18.19
N THR A 314 13.36 -7.74 18.20
CA THR A 314 14.13 -8.03 16.98
C THR A 314 14.51 -9.49 16.98
N VAL A 315 14.09 -10.25 15.97
CA VAL A 315 14.49 -11.66 15.80
C VAL A 315 15.46 -11.74 14.63
N MET A 316 16.72 -12.07 14.89
CA MET A 316 17.78 -12.27 13.90
C MET A 316 18.03 -13.77 13.71
N LEU A 317 17.95 -14.25 12.47
CA LEU A 317 18.28 -15.62 12.10
C LEU A 317 19.71 -15.70 11.57
N ARG A 318 20.50 -16.63 12.10
CA ARG A 318 21.86 -16.93 11.63
C ARG A 318 22.04 -18.41 11.37
N ASN A 319 22.71 -18.79 10.29
CA ASN A 319 23.02 -20.20 10.00
C ASN A 319 24.15 -20.73 10.91
N SER A 320 24.55 -22.00 10.72
CA SER A 320 25.65 -22.63 11.48
C SER A 320 27.00 -21.91 11.35
N SER A 321 27.24 -21.22 10.24
CA SER A 321 28.45 -20.40 10.04
C SER A 321 28.37 -19.00 10.67
N GLY A 322 27.26 -18.68 11.34
CA GLY A 322 27.01 -17.34 11.90
C GLY A 322 26.53 -16.30 10.89
N SER A 323 26.32 -16.66 9.62
CA SER A 323 25.83 -15.74 8.58
C SER A 323 24.33 -15.52 8.67
N SER A 324 23.86 -14.30 8.41
CA SER A 324 22.44 -13.94 8.41
C SER A 324 21.62 -14.73 7.39
N VAL A 325 20.37 -15.07 7.75
CA VAL A 325 19.48 -15.86 6.89
C VAL A 325 18.24 -15.06 6.50
N ALA A 326 18.18 -14.73 5.21
CA ALA A 326 17.11 -13.93 4.63
C ALA A 326 15.90 -14.76 4.20
N ASN A 327 14.75 -14.08 4.11
CA ASN A 327 13.50 -14.60 3.56
C ASN A 327 12.98 -15.89 4.21
N LYS A 328 13.08 -15.98 5.54
CA LYS A 328 12.48 -17.08 6.33
C LYS A 328 11.38 -16.54 7.21
N THR A 329 10.28 -17.29 7.32
CA THR A 329 9.12 -16.85 8.08
C THR A 329 9.33 -17.09 9.57
N VAL A 330 9.05 -16.07 10.36
CA VAL A 330 9.05 -16.08 11.82
C VAL A 330 7.63 -15.81 12.28
N TYR A 331 7.18 -16.57 13.27
CA TYR A 331 5.92 -16.42 13.97
C TYR A 331 6.20 -16.10 15.43
N VAL A 332 5.49 -15.12 15.98
CA VAL A 332 5.58 -14.73 17.39
C VAL A 332 4.19 -14.86 17.99
N TYR A 333 4.08 -15.66 19.04
CA TYR A 333 2.86 -15.95 19.77
C TYR A 333 2.93 -15.32 21.16
N ASN A 334 1.79 -14.97 21.75
CA ASN A 334 1.77 -14.82 23.21
C ASN A 334 2.19 -16.15 23.85
N GLN A 335 2.93 -16.09 24.96
CA GLN A 335 3.39 -17.31 25.64
C GLN A 335 2.22 -18.27 25.91
N GLY A 336 2.33 -19.51 25.41
CA GLY A 336 1.33 -20.56 25.56
C GLY A 336 0.05 -20.36 24.76
N ALA A 337 -0.02 -19.36 23.88
CA ALA A 337 -1.15 -19.14 22.98
C ALA A 337 -0.92 -19.75 21.61
N THR A 338 -2.01 -19.99 20.88
CA THR A 338 -1.97 -20.43 19.47
C THR A 338 -2.07 -19.27 18.49
N MET A 339 -2.36 -18.06 18.98
CA MET A 339 -2.57 -16.87 18.17
C MET A 339 -1.26 -16.14 17.93
N VAL A 340 -0.99 -15.86 16.65
CA VAL A 340 0.17 -15.09 16.20
C VAL A 340 -0.08 -13.61 16.48
N GLU A 341 0.79 -13.02 17.31
CA GLU A 341 0.84 -11.58 17.58
C GLU A 341 1.66 -10.84 16.51
N CYS A 342 2.67 -11.49 15.92
CA CYS A 342 3.46 -10.96 14.81
C CYS A 342 3.98 -12.08 13.93
N SER A 343 3.95 -11.93 12.60
CA SER A 343 4.65 -12.84 11.69
C SER A 343 5.18 -12.16 10.44
N GLY A 344 6.27 -12.67 9.88
CA GLY A 344 6.82 -12.13 8.64
C GLY A 344 8.14 -12.77 8.25
N ASN A 345 8.69 -12.32 7.13
CA ASN A 345 9.93 -12.86 6.60
C ASN A 345 11.14 -12.03 7.04
N THR A 346 12.26 -12.68 7.34
CA THR A 346 13.51 -11.98 7.60
C THR A 346 14.00 -11.14 6.42
N SER A 347 14.64 -10.00 6.74
CA SER A 347 15.31 -9.10 5.78
C SER A 347 16.50 -9.77 5.10
N ASN A 348 17.13 -9.08 4.15
CA ASN A 348 18.41 -9.50 3.58
C ASN A 348 19.55 -9.55 4.64
N LEU A 349 19.38 -8.84 5.75
CA LEU A 349 20.27 -8.89 6.92
C LEU A 349 19.85 -9.98 7.94
N GLY A 350 18.84 -10.77 7.60
CA GLY A 350 18.39 -11.92 8.35
C GLY A 350 17.58 -11.60 9.60
N PHE A 351 16.95 -10.44 9.71
CA PHE A 351 16.12 -10.12 10.88
C PHE A 351 14.69 -9.71 10.53
N ILE A 352 13.79 -9.87 11.50
CA ILE A 352 12.44 -9.30 11.53
C ILE A 352 12.29 -8.49 12.82
N ARG A 353 11.46 -7.43 12.78
CA ARG A 353 11.15 -6.61 13.96
C ARG A 353 9.65 -6.54 14.17
N CYS A 354 9.23 -6.80 15.40
CA CYS A 354 7.84 -6.77 15.84
C CYS A 354 7.69 -5.76 16.99
N GLU A 355 6.74 -4.84 16.88
CA GLU A 355 6.34 -4.00 18.00
C GLU A 355 5.27 -4.72 18.83
N LEU A 356 5.62 -5.11 20.05
CA LEU A 356 4.83 -6.01 20.89
C LEU A 356 4.58 -5.39 22.28
N ASN A 357 3.49 -5.79 22.94
CA ASN A 357 3.21 -5.36 24.32
C ASN A 357 4.34 -5.81 25.27
N ASN A 358 5.00 -4.84 25.92
CA ASN A 358 6.18 -5.09 26.74
C ASN A 358 5.88 -5.73 28.12
N SER A 359 4.60 -5.82 28.49
CA SER A 359 4.14 -6.45 29.74
C SER A 359 3.89 -7.95 29.59
N LYS A 360 4.00 -8.49 28.37
CA LYS A 360 3.77 -9.90 28.06
C LYS A 360 5.06 -10.62 27.71
N ARG A 361 4.99 -11.95 27.77
CA ARG A 361 6.02 -12.87 27.26
C ARG A 361 5.52 -13.54 25.98
N TYR A 362 6.46 -13.94 25.14
CA TYR A 362 6.19 -14.44 23.80
C TYR A 362 6.94 -15.73 23.49
N ASP A 363 6.32 -16.57 22.68
CA ASP A 363 6.98 -17.74 22.07
C ASP A 363 7.28 -17.38 20.62
N VAL A 364 8.48 -17.70 20.13
CA VAL A 364 8.91 -17.44 18.75
C VAL A 364 9.15 -18.77 18.07
N GLU A 365 8.54 -18.96 16.91
CA GLU A 365 8.70 -20.13 16.05
C GLU A 365 9.10 -19.69 14.65
N THR A 366 9.80 -20.55 13.93
CA THR A 366 10.11 -20.34 12.51
C THR A 366 9.47 -21.42 11.65
N ASP A 367 9.29 -21.13 10.36
CA ASP A 367 8.79 -22.09 9.34
C ASP A 367 9.65 -23.36 9.18
N TYR A 368 10.83 -23.40 9.79
CA TYR A 368 11.74 -24.56 9.82
C TYR A 368 11.87 -25.19 11.22
N GLY A 369 11.00 -24.84 12.16
CA GLY A 369 10.85 -25.52 13.44
C GLY A 369 11.78 -25.07 14.58
N ALA A 370 12.58 -24.01 14.39
CA ALA A 370 13.30 -23.43 15.52
C ALA A 370 12.34 -22.68 16.42
N LYS A 371 12.43 -22.94 17.73
CA LYS A 371 11.52 -22.36 18.73
C LYS A 371 12.25 -21.78 19.92
N MET A 372 11.71 -20.71 20.48
CA MET A 372 12.08 -20.20 21.79
C MET A 372 10.84 -19.78 22.55
N TYR A 373 10.85 -20.04 23.86
CA TYR A 373 9.66 -19.89 24.68
C TYR A 373 9.84 -18.82 25.75
N GLY A 374 8.79 -18.07 26.03
CA GLY A 374 8.72 -17.12 27.13
C GLY A 374 9.72 -15.98 27.06
N ILE A 375 10.01 -15.42 25.89
CA ILE A 375 10.90 -14.25 25.73
C ILE A 375 10.18 -12.93 26.01
N ASN A 376 10.93 -11.89 26.40
CA ASN A 376 10.38 -10.54 26.55
C ASN A 376 10.47 -9.76 25.24
N ALA A 377 9.49 -8.89 24.97
CA ALA A 377 9.46 -8.05 23.77
C ALA A 377 10.63 -7.06 23.65
N SER A 378 11.31 -6.69 24.74
CA SER A 378 12.44 -5.76 24.72
C SER A 378 13.79 -6.40 24.34
N ASN A 379 13.81 -7.69 24.04
CA ASN A 379 15.05 -8.41 23.73
C ASN A 379 15.42 -8.32 22.24
N ASN A 380 16.72 -8.26 21.96
CA ASN A 380 17.25 -8.67 20.66
C ASN A 380 17.54 -10.16 20.72
N LEU A 381 16.81 -10.92 19.92
CA LEU A 381 16.83 -12.37 19.89
C LEU A 381 17.64 -12.85 18.69
N THR A 382 18.61 -13.72 18.91
CA THR A 382 19.30 -14.40 17.80
C THR A 382 18.91 -15.87 17.82
N MET A 383 18.33 -16.34 16.72
CA MET A 383 17.93 -17.72 16.50
C MET A 383 18.85 -18.36 15.49
N GLN A 384 19.10 -19.64 15.69
CA GLN A 384 19.88 -20.42 14.75
C GLN A 384 19.00 -21.05 13.68
N TYR A 385 19.36 -20.79 12.43
CA TYR A 385 18.81 -21.41 11.23
C TYR A 385 19.55 -22.70 10.87
N TYR A 386 18.77 -23.71 10.50
CA TYR A 386 19.26 -24.99 10.02
C TYR A 386 18.71 -25.24 8.61
N SER A 387 19.58 -25.63 7.68
CA SER A 387 19.20 -25.89 6.28
C SER A 387 18.37 -27.16 6.09
N ALA A 388 18.38 -28.07 7.07
CA ALA A 388 17.49 -29.21 7.20
C ALA A 388 16.86 -29.16 8.60
N ALA A 389 15.61 -29.63 8.72
CA ALA A 389 14.92 -29.69 10.00
C ALA A 389 15.78 -30.50 10.99
N PRO A 390 16.31 -29.86 12.05
CA PRO A 390 17.12 -30.56 13.03
C PRO A 390 16.25 -31.56 13.79
N THR A 391 16.85 -32.64 14.27
CA THR A 391 16.15 -33.51 15.22
C THR A 391 16.06 -32.76 16.54
N MET A 392 14.88 -32.23 16.87
CA MET A 392 14.65 -31.50 18.10
C MET A 392 14.27 -32.46 19.24
N ARG A 393 14.74 -32.18 20.44
CA ARG A 393 14.38 -32.91 21.66
C ARG A 393 14.09 -31.96 22.81
N ASN A 394 13.06 -32.29 23.58
CA ASN A 394 12.74 -31.58 24.82
C ASN A 394 13.73 -31.98 25.90
N VAL A 395 14.43 -31.00 26.45
CA VAL A 395 15.36 -31.15 27.55
C VAL A 395 14.85 -30.35 28.73
N THR A 396 14.52 -31.06 29.80
CA THR A 396 14.10 -30.44 31.05
C THR A 396 15.30 -30.32 31.98
N VAL A 397 15.68 -29.09 32.29
CA VAL A 397 16.69 -28.77 33.29
C VAL A 397 15.99 -28.52 34.60
N VAL A 398 16.45 -29.16 35.68
CA VAL A 398 15.91 -28.98 37.03
C VAL A 398 16.99 -28.40 37.92
N LEU A 399 16.76 -27.19 38.43
CA LEU A 399 17.63 -26.52 39.39
C LEU A 399 17.15 -26.84 40.80
N LEU A 400 17.98 -27.53 41.57
CA LEU A 400 17.71 -27.90 42.96
C LEU A 400 18.66 -27.13 43.90
N ASP A 401 18.19 -26.81 45.10
CA ASP A 401 19.05 -26.32 46.19
C ASP A 401 19.77 -27.48 46.90
N ALA A 402 20.57 -27.16 47.92
CA ALA A 402 21.33 -28.14 48.70
C ALA A 402 20.43 -29.15 49.46
N SER A 403 19.15 -28.83 49.65
CA SER A 403 18.16 -29.74 50.28
C SER A 403 17.46 -30.64 49.26
N GLY A 404 17.73 -30.47 47.96
CA GLY A 404 17.04 -31.17 46.88
C GLY A 404 15.70 -30.53 46.50
N SER A 405 15.39 -29.33 47.00
CA SER A 405 14.17 -28.60 46.65
C SER A 405 14.37 -27.77 45.39
N GLY A 406 13.36 -27.70 44.52
CA GLY A 406 13.42 -26.91 43.29
C GLY A 406 13.55 -25.41 43.57
N VAL A 407 14.47 -24.73 42.89
CA VAL A 407 14.71 -23.29 43.04
C VAL A 407 13.90 -22.49 42.01
N PRO A 408 12.84 -21.78 42.40
CA PRO A 408 11.96 -21.12 41.45
C PRO A 408 12.50 -19.76 41.01
N ASN A 409 12.00 -19.31 39.85
CA ASN A 409 12.25 -17.98 39.29
C ASN A 409 13.73 -17.63 39.07
N VAL A 410 14.55 -18.64 38.77
CA VAL A 410 15.95 -18.47 38.37
C VAL A 410 16.03 -18.39 36.86
N ARG A 411 16.65 -17.33 36.34
CA ARG A 411 16.90 -17.21 34.91
C ARG A 411 18.00 -18.19 34.48
N LEU A 412 17.67 -19.08 33.55
CA LEU A 412 18.58 -19.99 32.86
C LEU A 412 18.76 -19.51 31.43
N ARG A 413 20.01 -19.50 30.96
CA ARG A 413 20.39 -19.34 29.55
C ARG A 413 21.15 -20.57 29.09
N VAL A 414 20.71 -21.16 28.00
CA VAL A 414 21.37 -22.27 27.31
C VAL A 414 22.01 -21.71 26.06
N TYR A 415 23.31 -21.92 25.88
CA TYR A 415 24.11 -21.46 24.76
C TYR A 415 24.49 -22.65 23.90
N ASP A 416 24.36 -22.51 22.59
CA ASP A 416 24.95 -23.43 21.64
C ASP A 416 26.49 -23.29 21.69
N ASN A 417 27.20 -24.37 22.01
CA ASN A 417 28.64 -24.32 22.29
C ASN A 417 29.45 -23.89 21.05
N ALA A 418 29.03 -24.33 19.85
CA ALA A 418 29.71 -24.02 18.60
C ALA A 418 29.58 -22.53 18.20
N THR A 419 28.46 -21.89 18.54
CA THR A 419 28.16 -20.53 18.07
C THR A 419 28.09 -19.47 19.16
N ALA A 420 28.10 -19.88 20.43
CA ALA A 420 27.86 -19.03 21.60
C ALA A 420 26.52 -18.26 21.55
N VAL A 421 25.57 -18.69 20.72
CA VAL A 421 24.23 -18.09 20.61
C VAL A 421 23.32 -18.71 21.66
N ILE A 422 22.44 -17.91 22.27
CA ILE A 422 21.42 -18.42 23.20
C ILE A 422 20.43 -19.30 22.42
N ALA A 423 20.44 -20.60 22.71
CA ALA A 423 19.54 -21.59 22.15
C ALA A 423 18.20 -21.67 22.91
N CYS A 424 18.21 -21.36 24.22
CA CYS A 424 17.03 -21.33 25.06
C CYS A 424 17.24 -20.38 26.24
N GLU A 425 16.21 -19.63 26.63
CA GLU A 425 16.24 -18.80 27.82
C GLU A 425 14.88 -18.81 28.51
N GLY A 426 14.88 -18.85 29.84
CA GLY A 426 13.65 -18.73 30.62
C GLY A 426 13.91 -18.72 32.11
N ASN A 427 12.82 -18.61 32.89
CA ASN A 427 12.90 -18.73 34.34
C ASN A 427 12.42 -20.12 34.78
N THR A 428 13.07 -20.68 35.80
CA THR A 428 12.62 -21.93 36.41
C THR A 428 11.23 -21.80 37.04
N SER A 429 10.42 -22.85 36.94
CA SER A 429 9.08 -22.92 37.53
C SER A 429 9.12 -23.02 39.06
N ARG A 430 7.95 -23.11 39.71
CA ARG A 430 7.86 -23.40 41.16
C ARG A 430 8.59 -24.67 41.62
N TYR A 431 8.88 -25.57 40.69
CA TYR A 431 9.60 -26.83 40.94
C TYR A 431 11.07 -26.78 40.48
N GLY A 432 11.59 -25.60 40.16
CA GLY A 432 12.96 -25.44 39.70
C GLY A 432 13.21 -25.90 38.26
N ASN A 433 12.17 -26.29 37.52
CA ASN A 433 12.35 -26.83 36.17
C ASN A 433 12.14 -25.79 35.06
N ILE A 434 12.83 -25.98 33.95
CA ILE A 434 12.64 -25.29 32.67
C ILE A 434 12.84 -26.31 31.56
N THR A 435 11.97 -26.28 30.55
CA THR A 435 12.09 -27.18 29.39
C THR A 435 12.49 -26.37 28.17
N CYS A 436 13.54 -26.83 27.50
CA CYS A 436 14.08 -26.27 26.28
C CYS A 436 13.96 -27.30 25.16
N GLU A 437 13.50 -26.88 24.00
CA GLU A 437 13.53 -27.71 22.80
C GLU A 437 14.86 -27.44 22.08
N LEU A 438 15.78 -28.41 22.12
CA LEU A 438 17.17 -28.25 21.67
C LEU A 438 17.48 -29.24 20.53
N ASN A 439 18.46 -28.90 19.69
CA ASN A 439 18.90 -29.77 18.60
C ASN A 439 19.72 -30.93 19.17
N ALA A 440 19.25 -32.16 18.96
CA ALA A 440 19.86 -33.38 19.48
C ALA A 440 21.29 -33.64 18.99
N SER A 441 21.69 -33.01 17.88
CA SER A 441 23.03 -33.19 17.28
C SER A 441 24.06 -32.17 17.76
N ARG A 442 23.78 -31.43 18.84
CA ARG A 442 24.63 -30.34 19.31
C ARG A 442 24.91 -30.41 20.81
N GLU A 443 25.99 -29.72 21.18
CA GLU A 443 26.44 -29.52 22.55
C GLU A 443 26.07 -28.12 23.04
N TYR A 444 25.72 -28.04 24.32
CA TYR A 444 25.21 -26.83 24.94
C TYR A 444 25.87 -26.51 26.27
N ASP A 445 26.06 -25.21 26.50
CA ASP A 445 26.48 -24.65 27.78
C ASP A 445 25.27 -24.04 28.49
N LEU A 446 25.13 -24.32 29.79
CA LEU A 446 24.05 -23.77 30.61
C LEU A 446 24.63 -22.78 31.61
N LYS A 447 23.98 -21.63 31.76
CA LYS A 447 24.36 -20.60 32.72
C LYS A 447 23.13 -20.04 33.44
N THR A 448 23.19 -19.99 34.77
CA THR A 448 22.20 -19.28 35.57
C THR A 448 22.70 -17.90 36.00
N ASP A 449 21.78 -17.01 36.37
CA ASP A 449 22.13 -15.69 36.95
C ASP A 449 22.84 -15.83 38.32
N TYR A 450 22.75 -16.98 38.99
CA TYR A 450 23.48 -17.29 40.24
C TYR A 450 24.88 -17.86 40.01
N GLY A 451 25.37 -17.86 38.76
CA GLY A 451 26.72 -18.31 38.44
C GLY A 451 26.90 -19.82 38.34
N VAL A 452 25.82 -20.61 38.44
CA VAL A 452 25.87 -22.05 38.14
C VAL A 452 26.15 -22.21 36.64
N ARG A 453 27.12 -23.07 36.31
CA ARG A 453 27.51 -23.39 34.94
C ARG A 453 27.61 -24.89 34.73
N MET A 454 27.06 -25.37 33.62
CA MET A 454 27.31 -26.71 33.10
C MET A 454 27.82 -26.54 31.67
N TYR A 455 28.80 -27.34 31.29
CA TYR A 455 29.48 -27.26 30.01
C TYR A 455 29.27 -28.55 29.23
N ASP A 456 29.29 -28.45 27.89
CA ASP A 456 29.32 -29.59 26.96
C ASP A 456 28.17 -30.59 27.18
N VAL A 457 26.96 -30.08 27.44
CA VAL A 457 25.77 -30.92 27.64
C VAL A 457 25.33 -31.49 26.29
N ASN A 458 25.47 -32.81 26.17
CA ASN A 458 25.02 -33.60 25.02
C ASN A 458 23.54 -34.01 25.18
N ILE A 459 22.78 -33.87 24.10
CA ILE A 459 21.34 -34.17 24.06
C ILE A 459 21.13 -35.55 23.40
N SER A 460 21.41 -36.63 24.14
CA SER A 460 21.31 -38.01 23.64
C SER A 460 19.90 -38.57 23.57
#